data_AF-A0A5S6QZ15-F1
#
_entry.id   AF-A0A5S6QZ15-F1
#
_cell.length_a   1.000
_cell.length_b   1.000
_cell.length_c   1.000
_cell.angle_alpha   90.00
_cell.angle_beta   90.00
_cell.angle_gamma   90.00
#
_symmetry.space_group_name_H-M   'P 1'
#
loop_
_entity.id
_entity.type
_entity.pdbx_description
1 polymer ?
#
loop_
_entity_poly.entity_id
_entity_poly.type
_entity_poly.pdbx_seq_one_letter_code
_entity_poly.pdbx_strand_id
1 'polypeptide(L)'
;MNGSFDGRWAELESDPGLFTLLVSDFGVRGVAVEEVYDLHSPLNKRAYGFVFLFKWLESARRTRHELITNAGNMYPSDTKAPKDMFFAKQIVENACATYALLNILLNCEDVVLGPVLEDLKELTKGMNPSERGQVVSEIAEISNAHNSHARQESTDDLCAPAKKRRGSSYQAKIVQVDSFHFSSFIYSKGHVYELDGLREEPLDLGAVPAEIHWTEYFQRLIIARVFDDHPANQKEIRYCLMGVVPCPLYEAECRLDQLQLKLQLLWQDLETETARLTPKTRSSTASISKGLERFLNFLESSSTPLRLRRCTCKESCLKSPSVTGLDASSRQEEVTLDYQVAMAELSAPILPSTEGGKICIPRTVALMRYAEAEIESLRSSVAELRQRRNQYVIDNERRIHNYEPFIRTFLSRLVDLESKRGRC
;
A
#
# COMPACT_ATOMS: atom_id res chain seq x y z
N MET A 1 -3.32 14.40 23.95
CA MET A 1 -4.47 15.17 24.45
C MET A 1 -5.72 14.42 24.00
N ASN A 2 -6.40 13.70 24.90
CA ASN A 2 -7.65 13.02 24.55
C ASN A 2 -8.80 14.02 24.68
N GLY A 3 -8.92 14.92 23.70
CA GLY A 3 -10.12 15.70 23.49
C GLY A 3 -11.12 14.82 22.75
N SER A 4 -12.27 14.54 23.36
CA SER A 4 -13.40 13.92 22.67
C SER A 4 -13.83 14.87 21.55
N PHE A 5 -13.51 14.54 20.29
CA PHE A 5 -14.01 15.25 19.13
C PHE A 5 -15.50 14.94 19.05
N ASP A 6 -16.35 15.90 19.44
CA ASP A 6 -17.81 15.80 19.57
C ASP A 6 -18.53 15.45 18.24
N GLY A 7 -18.26 14.26 17.70
CA GLY A 7 -18.73 13.78 16.39
C GLY A 7 -18.18 14.52 15.17
N ARG A 8 -17.21 15.43 15.34
CA ARG A 8 -16.71 16.31 14.27
C ARG A 8 -15.43 15.78 13.60
N TRP A 9 -15.30 16.11 12.32
CA TRP A 9 -14.24 15.63 11.43
C TRP A 9 -13.41 16.83 10.95
N ALA A 10 -12.09 16.69 11.00
CA ALA A 10 -11.13 17.70 10.56
C ALA A 10 -10.75 17.49 9.09
N GLU A 11 -10.39 18.55 8.36
CA GLU A 11 -9.94 18.39 6.98
C GLU A 11 -8.57 17.69 6.93
N LEU A 12 -8.42 16.71 6.01
CA LEU A 12 -7.17 15.99 5.77
C LEU A 12 -6.45 16.48 4.52
N GLU A 13 -5.12 16.45 4.58
CA GLU A 13 -4.26 16.69 3.43
C GLU A 13 -4.30 15.52 2.44
N SER A 14 -4.12 15.81 1.16
CA SER A 14 -3.91 14.80 0.12
C SER A 14 -2.44 14.34 0.10
N ASP A 15 -2.09 13.44 1.00
CA ASP A 15 -0.74 12.87 1.12
C ASP A 15 -0.80 11.33 1.13
N PRO A 16 -0.08 10.62 0.26
CA PRO A 16 -0.09 9.15 0.24
C PRO A 16 0.43 8.55 1.55
N GLY A 17 1.37 9.21 2.23
CA GLY A 17 1.89 8.77 3.53
C GLY A 17 0.80 8.77 4.61
N LEU A 18 0.06 9.87 4.71
CA LEU A 18 -1.12 10.05 5.55
C LEU A 18 -2.15 8.96 5.26
N PHE A 19 -2.55 8.79 4.00
CA PHE A 19 -3.56 7.81 3.62
C PHE A 19 -3.11 6.37 3.95
N THR A 20 -1.83 6.05 3.73
CA THR A 20 -1.27 4.74 4.10
C THR A 20 -1.24 4.52 5.61
N LEU A 21 -1.03 5.56 6.43
CA LEU A 21 -1.13 5.45 7.89
C LEU A 21 -2.59 5.32 8.33
N LEU A 22 -3.50 6.12 7.78
CA LEU A 22 -4.94 6.06 8.06
C LEU A 22 -5.54 4.67 7.78
N VAL A 23 -5.19 4.07 6.64
CA VAL A 23 -5.61 2.69 6.30
C VAL A 23 -5.11 1.68 7.35
N SER A 24 -3.88 1.87 7.86
CA SER A 24 -3.32 1.02 8.92
C SER A 24 -4.04 1.23 10.25
N ASP A 25 -4.45 2.45 10.58
CA ASP A 25 -5.17 2.78 11.81
C ASP A 25 -6.62 2.25 11.80
N PHE A 26 -7.21 2.04 10.61
CA PHE A 26 -8.45 1.26 10.47
C PHE A 26 -8.28 -0.23 10.76
N GLY A 27 -7.04 -0.72 10.84
CA GLY A 27 -6.71 -2.14 11.07
C GLY A 27 -6.53 -2.96 9.78
N VAL A 28 -6.56 -2.32 8.61
CA VAL A 28 -6.38 -2.99 7.31
C VAL A 28 -4.91 -3.39 7.15
N ARG A 29 -4.67 -4.62 6.68
CA ARG A 29 -3.32 -5.15 6.45
C ARG A 29 -3.03 -5.34 4.98
N GLY A 30 -1.75 -5.16 4.61
CA GLY A 30 -1.27 -5.43 3.25
C GLY A 30 -1.72 -4.41 2.19
N VAL A 31 -2.19 -3.23 2.60
CA VAL A 31 -2.61 -2.16 1.69
C VAL A 31 -1.76 -0.92 1.91
N ALA A 32 -1.37 -0.26 0.82
CA ALA A 32 -0.70 1.03 0.82
C ALA A 32 -1.37 1.98 -0.17
N VAL A 33 -1.03 3.26 -0.06
CA VAL A 33 -1.48 4.29 -0.99
C VAL A 33 -0.27 4.93 -1.65
N GLU A 34 -0.29 4.99 -2.98
CA GLU A 34 0.78 5.54 -3.80
C GLU A 34 0.24 6.69 -4.65
N GLU A 35 1.01 7.76 -4.77
CA GLU A 35 0.65 8.89 -5.63
C GLU A 35 1.00 8.58 -7.09
N VAL A 36 0.11 8.99 -8.00
CA VAL A 36 0.29 8.90 -9.45
C VAL A 36 0.72 10.26 -9.96
N TYR A 37 2.02 10.40 -10.25
CA TYR A 37 2.62 11.65 -10.72
C TYR A 37 2.43 11.90 -12.23
N ASP A 38 2.46 10.83 -13.02
CA ASP A 38 2.42 10.90 -14.48
C ASP A 38 1.29 10.01 -15.03
N LEU A 39 0.26 10.66 -15.58
CA LEU A 39 -0.86 10.00 -16.22
C LEU A 39 -0.53 9.42 -17.60
N HIS A 40 0.66 9.66 -18.16
CA HIS A 40 1.10 9.02 -19.41
C HIS A 40 1.84 7.71 -19.16
N SER A 41 2.37 7.51 -17.96
CA SER A 41 2.98 6.24 -17.54
C SER A 41 1.91 5.20 -17.19
N PRO A 42 2.09 3.90 -17.52
CA PRO A 42 1.10 2.87 -17.21
C PRO A 42 0.78 2.82 -15.70
N LEU A 43 -0.52 2.86 -15.37
CA LEU A 43 -0.96 2.76 -13.97
C LEU A 43 -0.71 1.36 -13.39
N ASN A 44 -0.50 1.28 -12.07
CA ASN A 44 -0.27 0.02 -11.36
C ASN A 44 -1.46 -0.94 -11.56
N LYS A 45 -1.24 -2.03 -12.30
CA LYS A 45 -2.27 -3.04 -12.61
C LYS A 45 -2.81 -3.78 -11.38
N ARG A 46 -2.10 -3.74 -10.26
CA ARG A 46 -2.53 -4.37 -9.00
C ARG A 46 -3.33 -3.41 -8.10
N ALA A 47 -3.66 -2.20 -8.55
CA ALA A 47 -4.50 -1.30 -7.79
C ALA A 47 -5.84 -1.95 -7.44
N TYR A 48 -6.33 -1.68 -6.24
CA TYR A 48 -7.68 -1.99 -5.79
C TYR A 48 -8.67 -0.90 -6.19
N GLY A 49 -8.19 0.33 -6.31
CA GLY A 49 -8.97 1.49 -6.70
C GLY A 49 -8.11 2.75 -6.72
N PHE A 50 -8.71 3.86 -7.14
CA PHE A 50 -8.05 5.16 -7.16
C PHE A 50 -8.84 6.20 -6.39
N VAL A 51 -8.14 7.05 -5.65
CA VAL A 51 -8.68 8.24 -5.00
C VAL A 51 -8.24 9.46 -5.83
N PHE A 52 -9.20 10.26 -6.26
CA PHE A 52 -8.95 11.47 -7.04
C PHE A 52 -9.44 12.70 -6.29
N LEU A 53 -8.53 13.64 -6.03
CA LEU A 53 -8.79 14.96 -5.50
C LEU A 53 -8.91 15.97 -6.64
N PHE A 54 -9.93 16.81 -6.59
CA PHE A 54 -10.08 17.94 -7.51
C PHE A 54 -10.72 19.14 -6.82
N LYS A 55 -10.52 20.34 -7.37
CA LYS A 55 -11.23 21.54 -6.93
C LYS A 55 -12.73 21.38 -7.17
N TRP A 56 -13.51 21.45 -6.09
CA TRP A 56 -14.96 21.42 -6.16
C TRP A 56 -15.49 22.75 -6.72
N LEU A 57 -16.17 22.67 -7.85
CA LEU A 57 -16.86 23.78 -8.48
C LEU A 57 -18.36 23.51 -8.46
N GLU A 58 -19.12 24.36 -7.78
CA GLU A 58 -20.58 24.26 -7.64
C GLU A 58 -21.28 24.27 -9.02
N SER A 59 -20.76 25.06 -9.96
CA SER A 59 -21.19 25.10 -11.37
C SER A 59 -20.84 23.83 -12.16
N ALA A 60 -19.71 23.18 -11.86
CA ALA A 60 -19.26 21.98 -12.55
C ALA A 60 -20.06 20.72 -12.16
N ARG A 61 -20.95 20.78 -11.16
CA ARG A 61 -21.86 19.67 -10.82
C ARG A 61 -22.83 19.39 -11.98
N ARG A 62 -23.24 20.43 -12.72
CA ARG A 62 -24.08 20.33 -13.93
C ARG A 62 -23.26 20.09 -15.19
N THR A 63 -22.16 20.83 -15.38
CA THR A 63 -21.34 20.73 -16.60
C THR A 63 -20.56 19.41 -16.69
N ARG A 64 -20.08 18.82 -15.58
CA ARG A 64 -19.46 17.48 -15.63
C ARG A 64 -20.48 16.39 -15.95
N HIS A 65 -21.71 16.52 -15.47
CA HIS A 65 -22.80 15.61 -15.81
C HIS A 65 -23.14 15.69 -17.30
N GLU A 66 -23.13 16.90 -17.87
CA GLU A 66 -23.36 17.17 -19.31
C GLU A 66 -22.16 16.80 -20.20
N LEU A 67 -20.91 16.96 -19.75
CA LEU A 67 -19.72 16.59 -20.53
C LEU A 67 -19.50 15.07 -20.55
N ILE A 68 -19.79 14.37 -19.45
CA ILE A 68 -19.78 12.90 -19.39
C ILE A 68 -20.87 12.30 -20.29
N THR A 69 -21.98 13.01 -20.49
CA THR A 69 -23.03 12.61 -21.44
C THR A 69 -22.75 13.04 -22.89
N ASN A 70 -21.96 14.09 -23.13
CA ASN A 70 -21.69 14.64 -24.47
C ASN A 70 -20.34 14.21 -25.09
N ALA A 71 -19.34 13.77 -24.31
CA ALA A 71 -18.03 13.31 -24.82
C ALA A 71 -18.08 11.92 -25.51
N GLY A 72 -19.28 11.39 -25.69
CA GLY A 72 -19.56 10.19 -26.45
C GLY A 72 -20.85 9.57 -25.95
N ASN A 73 -21.61 8.92 -26.83
CA ASN A 73 -22.68 7.98 -26.49
C ASN A 73 -22.16 6.76 -25.69
N MET A 74 -21.31 6.97 -24.68
CA MET A 74 -20.60 5.90 -23.98
C MET A 74 -21.37 5.38 -22.77
N TYR A 75 -21.94 6.18 -21.85
CA TYR A 75 -22.81 5.68 -20.75
C TYR A 75 -23.78 6.78 -20.27
N PRO A 76 -25.09 6.50 -20.07
CA PRO A 76 -25.56 5.58 -19.05
C PRO A 76 -26.07 4.28 -19.68
N SER A 77 -25.41 3.18 -19.35
CA SER A 77 -26.12 1.92 -19.36
C SER A 77 -27.20 2.01 -18.26
N ASP A 78 -28.43 1.63 -18.56
CA ASP A 78 -29.50 1.45 -17.54
C ASP A 78 -29.14 0.38 -16.47
N THR A 79 -27.91 -0.17 -16.53
CA THR A 79 -27.36 -1.07 -15.51
C THR A 79 -27.13 -0.32 -14.20
N LYS A 80 -28.04 -0.57 -13.27
CA LYS A 80 -27.84 -0.22 -11.86
C LYS A 80 -26.56 -0.86 -11.34
N ALA A 81 -25.87 -0.16 -10.44
CA ALA A 81 -24.72 -0.69 -9.73
C ALA A 81 -25.05 -2.07 -9.10
N PRO A 82 -24.06 -2.98 -9.00
CA PRO A 82 -24.26 -4.27 -8.36
C PRO A 82 -24.87 -4.13 -6.96
N LYS A 83 -25.89 -4.95 -6.66
CA LYS A 83 -26.63 -4.86 -5.37
C LYS A 83 -25.75 -5.08 -4.13
N ASP A 84 -24.69 -5.83 -4.30
CA ASP A 84 -23.69 -6.19 -3.31
C ASP A 84 -22.52 -5.18 -3.24
N MET A 85 -22.48 -4.17 -4.11
CA MET A 85 -21.50 -3.10 -4.04
C MET A 85 -21.68 -2.30 -2.76
N PHE A 86 -20.57 -2.08 -2.05
CA PHE A 86 -20.53 -1.14 -0.95
C PHE A 86 -20.43 0.28 -1.51
N PHE A 87 -21.30 1.17 -1.05
CA PHE A 87 -21.21 2.60 -1.31
C PHE A 87 -21.83 3.34 -0.14
N ALA A 88 -21.04 4.21 0.49
CA ALA A 88 -21.46 5.11 1.54
C ALA A 88 -21.46 6.54 1.03
N LYS A 89 -22.60 7.21 1.15
CA LYS A 89 -22.75 8.64 0.92
C LYS A 89 -22.16 9.39 2.11
N GLN A 90 -21.41 10.45 1.84
CA GLN A 90 -20.85 11.30 2.89
C GLN A 90 -21.95 12.10 3.58
N ILE A 91 -22.08 11.92 4.90
CA ILE A 91 -23.06 12.62 5.74
C ILE A 91 -22.43 13.77 6.54
N VAL A 92 -21.14 13.64 6.86
CA VAL A 92 -20.38 14.61 7.67
C VAL A 92 -19.40 15.42 6.80
N GLU A 93 -19.24 16.71 7.08
CA GLU A 93 -18.26 17.58 6.41
C GLU A 93 -16.83 17.11 6.70
N ASN A 94 -15.89 17.47 5.82
CA ASN A 94 -14.45 17.17 5.93
C ASN A 94 -14.04 15.68 5.95
N ALA A 95 -14.98 14.74 5.92
CA ALA A 95 -14.68 13.31 5.95
C ALA A 95 -14.41 12.66 4.58
N CYS A 96 -14.42 13.43 3.49
CA CYS A 96 -14.37 12.92 2.11
C CYS A 96 -13.20 11.96 1.84
N ALA A 97 -12.01 12.21 2.42
CA ALA A 97 -10.86 11.33 2.34
C ALA A 97 -11.15 9.91 2.89
N THR A 98 -11.74 9.82 4.09
CA THR A 98 -12.11 8.55 4.70
C THR A 98 -13.19 7.84 3.90
N TYR A 99 -14.23 8.55 3.47
CA TYR A 99 -15.30 7.93 2.68
C TYR A 99 -14.78 7.38 1.35
N ALA A 100 -13.88 8.10 0.66
CA ALA A 100 -13.26 7.60 -0.57
C ALA A 100 -12.43 6.32 -0.31
N LEU A 101 -11.65 6.26 0.78
CA LEU A 101 -10.92 5.05 1.15
C LEU A 101 -11.84 3.87 1.47
N LEU A 102 -12.87 4.10 2.30
CA LEU A 102 -13.83 3.06 2.68
C LEU A 102 -14.62 2.52 1.49
N ASN A 103 -15.03 3.40 0.58
CA ASN A 103 -15.70 3.02 -0.67
C ASN A 103 -14.82 2.15 -1.58
N ILE A 104 -13.49 2.23 -1.48
CA ILE A 104 -12.58 1.30 -2.16
C ILE A 104 -12.44 0.01 -1.35
N LEU A 105 -11.97 0.12 -0.10
CA LEU A 105 -11.58 -1.00 0.74
C LEU A 105 -12.72 -2.00 0.96
N LEU A 106 -13.94 -1.52 1.22
CA LEU A 106 -15.08 -2.39 1.51
C LEU A 106 -15.61 -3.13 0.27
N ASN A 107 -15.16 -2.76 -0.94
CA ASN A 107 -15.39 -3.49 -2.18
C ASN A 107 -14.27 -4.46 -2.55
N CYS A 108 -13.17 -4.52 -1.78
CA CYS A 108 -12.11 -5.50 -1.99
C CYS A 108 -12.50 -6.89 -1.44
N GLU A 109 -12.19 -7.94 -2.19
CA GLU A 109 -12.37 -9.34 -1.76
C GLU A 109 -11.08 -9.92 -1.13
N ASP A 110 -9.91 -9.55 -1.67
CA ASP A 110 -8.60 -10.12 -1.28
C ASP A 110 -7.84 -9.30 -0.22
N VAL A 111 -8.54 -8.42 0.51
CA VAL A 111 -7.93 -7.53 1.52
C VAL A 111 -8.40 -7.95 2.92
N VAL A 112 -7.44 -8.07 3.84
CA VAL A 112 -7.75 -8.26 5.26
C VAL A 112 -8.12 -6.90 5.87
N LEU A 113 -9.42 -6.68 6.01
CA LEU A 113 -10.02 -5.42 6.45
C LEU A 113 -9.79 -5.12 7.93
N GLY A 114 -9.69 -6.16 8.76
CA GLY A 114 -9.60 -6.00 10.21
C GLY A 114 -10.97 -5.80 10.85
N PRO A 115 -11.07 -5.93 12.19
CA PRO A 115 -12.35 -6.12 12.87
C PRO A 115 -13.32 -4.96 12.68
N VAL A 116 -12.84 -3.70 12.77
CA VAL A 116 -13.71 -2.51 12.66
C VAL A 116 -14.40 -2.44 11.30
N LEU A 117 -13.65 -2.68 10.22
CA LEU A 117 -14.19 -2.60 8.86
C LEU A 117 -14.97 -3.85 8.46
N GLU A 118 -14.63 -5.03 9.00
CA GLU A 118 -15.42 -6.25 8.84
C GLU A 118 -16.79 -6.10 9.50
N ASP A 119 -16.84 -5.60 10.75
CA ASP A 119 -18.08 -5.33 11.47
C ASP A 119 -18.94 -4.28 10.75
N LEU A 120 -18.32 -3.19 10.27
CA LEU A 120 -19.01 -2.18 9.46
C LEU A 120 -19.62 -2.80 8.18
N LYS A 121 -18.86 -3.64 7.47
CA LYS A 121 -19.31 -4.28 6.23
C LYS A 121 -20.53 -5.19 6.47
N GLU A 122 -20.52 -5.97 7.54
CA GLU A 122 -21.63 -6.86 7.87
C GLU A 122 -22.83 -6.10 8.44
N LEU A 123 -22.61 -5.13 9.32
CA LEU A 123 -23.68 -4.30 9.92
C LEU A 123 -24.49 -3.55 8.86
N THR A 124 -23.81 -3.07 7.81
CA THR A 124 -24.42 -2.22 6.77
C THR A 124 -24.91 -2.99 5.55
N LYS A 125 -24.98 -4.32 5.66
CA LYS A 125 -25.51 -5.19 4.62
C LYS A 125 -26.99 -4.92 4.38
N GLY A 126 -27.35 -4.64 3.13
CA GLY A 126 -28.73 -4.31 2.75
C GLY A 126 -29.18 -2.88 3.05
N MET A 127 -28.35 -2.07 3.71
CA MET A 127 -28.60 -0.64 3.91
C MET A 127 -28.40 0.14 2.60
N ASN A 128 -29.13 1.25 2.47
CA ASN A 128 -28.93 2.20 1.38
C ASN A 128 -27.68 3.08 1.59
N PRO A 129 -27.21 3.83 0.57
CA PRO A 129 -26.00 4.63 0.68
C PRO A 129 -25.99 5.68 1.80
N SER A 130 -27.15 6.30 2.08
CA SER A 130 -27.28 7.31 3.14
C SER A 130 -27.21 6.68 4.53
N GLU A 131 -27.86 5.52 4.72
CA GLU A 131 -27.81 4.75 5.97
C GLU A 131 -26.38 4.25 6.25
N ARG A 132 -25.70 3.72 5.22
CA ARG A 132 -24.27 3.35 5.31
C ARG A 132 -23.41 4.52 5.76
N GLY A 133 -23.63 5.70 5.18
CA GLY A 133 -22.92 6.90 5.55
C GLY A 133 -23.17 7.32 7.00
N GLN A 134 -24.41 7.22 7.46
CA GLN A 134 -24.76 7.51 8.85
C GLN A 134 -24.00 6.60 9.79
N VAL A 135 -24.00 5.28 9.54
CA VAL A 135 -23.27 4.31 10.36
C VAL A 135 -21.77 4.61 10.38
N VAL A 136 -21.15 4.90 9.23
CA VAL A 136 -19.73 5.29 9.15
C VAL A 136 -19.43 6.50 10.04
N SER A 137 -20.32 7.50 10.06
CA SER A 137 -20.12 8.71 10.86
C SER A 137 -20.20 8.48 12.38
N GLU A 138 -20.83 7.40 12.81
CA GLU A 138 -21.06 7.06 14.21
C GLU A 138 -19.96 6.16 14.82
N ILE A 139 -19.11 5.54 13.99
CA ILE A 139 -18.02 4.69 14.46
C ILE A 139 -16.86 5.57 14.97
N ALA A 140 -16.66 5.56 16.29
CA ALA A 140 -15.66 6.38 16.97
C ALA A 140 -14.23 6.02 16.54
N GLU A 141 -13.94 4.74 16.31
CA GLU A 141 -12.64 4.26 15.85
C GLU A 141 -12.24 4.89 14.52
N ILE A 142 -13.18 4.97 13.57
CA ILE A 142 -12.95 5.57 12.24
C ILE A 142 -12.74 7.08 12.37
N SER A 143 -13.60 7.78 13.11
CA SER A 143 -13.47 9.24 13.28
C SER A 143 -12.23 9.64 14.09
N ASN A 144 -11.85 8.86 15.09
CA ASN A 144 -10.62 9.08 15.86
C ASN A 144 -9.37 8.84 15.00
N ALA A 145 -9.32 7.76 14.21
CA ALA A 145 -8.23 7.51 13.28
C ALA A 145 -8.14 8.61 12.20
N HIS A 146 -9.28 9.10 11.70
CA HIS A 146 -9.29 10.24 10.79
C HIS A 146 -8.69 11.50 11.44
N ASN A 147 -9.21 11.90 12.60
CA ASN A 147 -8.80 13.13 13.27
C ASN A 147 -7.37 13.09 13.81
N SER A 148 -6.81 11.91 14.10
CA SER A 148 -5.42 11.76 14.55
C SER A 148 -4.38 12.11 13.47
N HIS A 149 -4.81 12.19 12.20
CA HIS A 149 -3.97 12.55 11.06
C HIS A 149 -4.17 13.99 10.57
N ALA A 150 -5.13 14.72 11.13
CA ALA A 150 -5.40 16.10 10.76
C ALA A 150 -4.37 17.06 11.34
N ARG A 151 -4.14 18.19 10.64
CA ARG A 151 -3.29 19.27 11.18
C ARG A 151 -3.82 19.76 12.52
N GLN A 152 -2.92 20.23 13.38
CA GLN A 152 -3.30 20.85 14.65
C GLN A 152 -4.29 22.02 14.43
N GLU A 153 -4.05 22.88 13.44
CA GLU A 153 -4.95 24.01 13.12
C GLU A 153 -6.38 23.54 12.80
N SER A 154 -6.51 22.48 12.00
CA SER A 154 -7.80 21.88 11.63
C SER A 154 -8.54 21.28 12.83
N THR A 155 -7.80 20.75 13.82
CA THR A 155 -8.38 20.16 15.04
C THR A 155 -8.69 21.22 16.12
N ASP A 156 -7.93 22.31 16.18
CA ASP A 156 -8.18 23.46 17.06
C ASP A 156 -9.49 24.17 16.67
N ASP A 157 -9.77 24.27 15.37
CA ASP A 157 -11.05 24.77 14.85
C ASP A 157 -12.24 23.92 15.29
N LEU A 158 -12.03 22.61 15.49
CA LEU A 158 -13.03 21.75 16.11
C LEU A 158 -13.17 22.09 17.59
N CYS A 159 -12.09 22.21 18.35
CA CYS A 159 -12.20 22.43 19.81
C CYS A 159 -12.67 23.84 20.21
N ALA A 160 -12.70 24.81 19.29
CA ALA A 160 -13.12 26.18 19.57
C ALA A 160 -14.64 26.32 19.80
N PRO A 161 -15.10 27.06 20.83
CA PRO A 161 -16.52 27.36 21.01
C PRO A 161 -17.06 28.19 19.84
N ALA A 162 -18.26 27.90 19.35
CA ALA A 162 -18.84 28.49 18.13
C ALA A 162 -18.77 30.03 18.04
N LYS A 163 -18.74 30.75 19.17
CA LYS A 163 -18.63 32.22 19.26
C LYS A 163 -17.21 32.78 19.10
N LYS A 164 -16.18 31.94 19.11
CA LYS A 164 -14.76 32.26 18.87
C LYS A 164 -14.26 31.72 17.53
N ARG A 165 -15.15 31.37 16.60
CA ARG A 165 -14.80 31.34 15.17
C ARG A 165 -14.42 32.76 14.78
N ARG A 166 -13.19 33.15 15.12
CA ARG A 166 -12.59 34.38 14.66
C ARG A 166 -12.62 34.24 13.15
N GLY A 167 -13.54 34.92 12.49
CA GLY A 167 -13.28 35.46 11.17
C GLY A 167 -12.10 36.41 11.31
N SER A 168 -10.91 35.87 11.52
CA SER A 168 -9.66 36.61 11.65
C SER A 168 -8.80 36.23 10.48
N SER A 169 -9.11 36.85 9.37
CA SER A 169 -8.27 37.97 8.97
C SER A 169 -8.95 38.68 7.82
N TYR A 170 -8.55 39.92 7.60
CA TYR A 170 -8.78 40.66 6.37
C TYR A 170 -8.45 39.83 5.10
N GLN A 171 -7.69 38.73 5.22
CA GLN A 171 -7.43 37.69 4.22
C GLN A 171 -8.65 36.84 3.82
N ALA A 172 -9.55 36.47 4.73
CA ALA A 172 -10.68 35.58 4.43
C ALA A 172 -11.77 36.24 3.55
N LYS A 173 -11.78 37.59 3.48
CA LYS A 173 -12.61 38.35 2.53
C LYS A 173 -11.91 38.58 1.17
N ILE A 174 -10.62 38.31 1.07
CA ILE A 174 -9.79 38.56 -0.13
C ILE A 174 -9.46 37.26 -0.88
N VAL A 175 -9.47 36.11 -0.19
CA VAL A 175 -9.20 34.79 -0.77
C VAL A 175 -10.52 34.02 -0.83
N GLN A 176 -11.02 33.75 -2.05
CA GLN A 176 -12.01 32.68 -2.23
C GLN A 176 -11.36 31.38 -1.72
N VAL A 177 -11.89 30.82 -0.63
CA VAL A 177 -11.41 29.53 -0.14
C VAL A 177 -11.91 28.48 -1.11
N ASP A 178 -11.00 27.97 -1.93
CA ASP A 178 -11.30 26.89 -2.87
C ASP A 178 -11.61 25.62 -2.07
N SER A 179 -12.81 25.06 -2.26
CA SER A 179 -13.17 23.76 -1.69
C SER A 179 -12.62 22.64 -2.58
N PHE A 180 -12.05 21.60 -1.97
CA PHE A 180 -11.57 20.41 -2.67
C PHE A 180 -12.43 19.20 -2.31
N HIS A 181 -12.51 18.22 -3.22
CA HIS A 181 -13.33 17.02 -3.02
C HIS A 181 -12.63 15.75 -3.49
N PHE A 182 -12.78 14.68 -2.70
CA PHE A 182 -12.29 13.35 -3.04
C PHE A 182 -13.40 12.49 -3.64
N SER A 183 -13.08 11.82 -4.74
CA SER A 183 -13.90 10.75 -5.33
C SER A 183 -13.08 9.47 -5.43
N SER A 184 -13.75 8.33 -5.37
CA SER A 184 -13.10 7.02 -5.50
C SER A 184 -13.52 6.32 -6.79
N PHE A 185 -12.63 5.51 -7.35
CA PHE A 185 -12.86 4.72 -8.56
C PHE A 185 -12.47 3.27 -8.32
N ILE A 186 -13.36 2.34 -8.69
CA ILE A 186 -13.12 0.91 -8.55
C ILE A 186 -13.52 0.16 -9.81
N TYR A 187 -12.95 -1.02 -10.00
CA TYR A 187 -13.42 -2.01 -10.97
C TYR A 187 -14.28 -3.05 -10.26
N SER A 188 -15.47 -3.31 -10.78
CA SER A 188 -16.38 -4.33 -10.25
C SER A 188 -17.18 -4.95 -11.37
N LYS A 189 -17.25 -6.28 -11.43
CA LYS A 189 -18.09 -7.05 -12.36
C LYS A 189 -17.98 -6.61 -13.83
N GLY A 190 -16.76 -6.37 -14.30
CA GLY A 190 -16.50 -5.97 -15.69
C GLY A 190 -16.63 -4.49 -15.96
N HIS A 191 -16.97 -3.66 -14.97
CA HIS A 191 -17.24 -2.23 -15.14
C HIS A 191 -16.35 -1.38 -14.23
N VAL A 192 -16.13 -0.12 -14.61
CA VAL A 192 -15.51 0.90 -13.75
C VAL A 192 -16.60 1.79 -13.16
N TYR A 193 -16.53 2.07 -11.87
CA TYR A 193 -17.49 2.92 -11.16
C TYR A 193 -16.80 4.10 -10.49
N GLU A 194 -17.43 5.29 -10.55
CA GLU A 194 -17.10 6.43 -9.67
C GLU A 194 -18.02 6.38 -8.44
N LEU A 195 -17.39 6.25 -7.27
CA LEU A 195 -18.00 6.30 -5.95
C LEU A 195 -17.68 7.67 -5.34
N ASP A 196 -18.53 8.64 -5.63
CA ASP A 196 -18.46 10.02 -5.13
C ASP A 196 -19.43 10.16 -3.94
N GLY A 197 -18.88 10.38 -2.75
CA GLY A 197 -19.67 10.49 -1.51
C GLY A 197 -20.71 11.62 -1.51
N LEU A 198 -20.65 12.59 -2.41
CA LEU A 198 -21.65 13.66 -2.53
C LEU A 198 -22.80 13.32 -3.49
N ARG A 199 -22.77 12.14 -4.11
CA ARG A 199 -23.84 11.63 -4.98
C ARG A 199 -24.79 10.71 -4.20
N GLU A 200 -26.00 10.57 -4.72
CA GLU A 200 -27.00 9.64 -4.16
C GLU A 200 -26.65 8.18 -4.46
N GLU A 201 -26.05 7.91 -5.62
CA GLU A 201 -25.78 6.56 -6.12
C GLU A 201 -24.40 6.50 -6.81
N PRO A 202 -23.78 5.30 -6.89
CA PRO A 202 -22.61 5.05 -7.72
C PRO A 202 -22.84 5.43 -9.18
N LEU A 203 -21.82 5.98 -9.84
CA LEU A 203 -21.85 6.23 -11.29
C LEU A 203 -21.12 5.12 -12.04
N ASP A 204 -21.82 4.40 -12.91
CA ASP A 204 -21.24 3.47 -13.87
C ASP A 204 -20.53 4.27 -14.98
N LEU A 205 -19.22 4.08 -15.10
CA LEU A 205 -18.37 4.68 -16.14
C LEU A 205 -18.10 3.72 -17.31
N GLY A 206 -18.68 2.52 -17.23
CA GLY A 206 -18.75 1.61 -18.35
C GLY A 206 -18.07 0.28 -18.19
N ALA A 207 -18.45 -0.62 -19.10
CA ALA A 207 -17.83 -1.92 -19.27
C ALA A 207 -16.39 -1.78 -19.80
N VAL A 208 -15.48 -2.52 -19.19
CA VAL A 208 -14.09 -2.66 -19.60
C VAL A 208 -14.01 -3.72 -20.70
N PRO A 209 -13.45 -3.39 -21.89
CA PRO A 209 -13.22 -4.36 -22.95
C PRO A 209 -12.32 -5.51 -22.48
N ALA A 210 -12.56 -6.73 -22.97
CA ALA A 210 -11.86 -7.94 -22.51
C ALA A 210 -10.34 -7.90 -22.76
N GLU A 211 -9.90 -7.14 -23.75
CA GLU A 211 -8.51 -7.02 -24.18
C GLU A 211 -7.72 -5.99 -23.36
N ILE A 212 -8.40 -5.17 -22.55
CA ILE A 212 -7.80 -4.02 -21.86
C ILE A 212 -7.89 -4.24 -20.36
N HIS A 213 -6.79 -3.99 -19.66
CA HIS A 213 -6.81 -4.02 -18.20
C HIS A 213 -7.60 -2.81 -17.65
N TRP A 214 -8.40 -2.99 -16.60
CA TRP A 214 -9.29 -1.94 -16.10
C TRP A 214 -8.55 -0.64 -15.74
N THR A 215 -7.31 -0.73 -15.25
CA THR A 215 -6.49 0.46 -14.90
C THR A 215 -6.13 1.29 -16.14
N GLU A 216 -5.92 0.64 -17.29
CA GLU A 216 -5.69 1.33 -18.57
C GLU A 216 -6.98 1.97 -19.09
N TYR A 217 -8.12 1.29 -18.94
CA TYR A 217 -9.43 1.89 -19.26
C TYR A 217 -9.70 3.12 -18.38
N PHE A 218 -9.49 3.02 -17.06
CA PHE A 218 -9.60 4.13 -16.13
C PHE A 218 -8.63 5.27 -16.46
N GLN A 219 -7.38 4.96 -16.82
CA GLN A 219 -6.39 5.95 -17.23
C GLN A 219 -6.89 6.80 -18.42
N ARG A 220 -7.50 6.17 -19.42
CA ARG A 220 -8.09 6.88 -20.57
C ARG A 220 -9.24 7.79 -20.13
N LEU A 221 -10.10 7.31 -19.21
CA LEU A 221 -11.21 8.10 -18.66
C LEU A 221 -10.73 9.33 -17.88
N ILE A 222 -9.73 9.16 -17.01
CA ILE A 222 -9.25 10.26 -16.17
C ILE A 222 -8.47 11.29 -17.00
N ILE A 223 -7.70 10.86 -18.00
CA ILE A 223 -7.04 11.77 -18.94
C ILE A 223 -8.09 12.59 -19.69
N ALA A 224 -9.12 11.94 -20.25
CA ALA A 224 -10.20 12.64 -20.94
C ALA A 224 -10.93 13.63 -20.01
N ARG A 225 -11.08 13.31 -18.72
CA ARG A 225 -11.72 14.18 -17.72
C ARG A 225 -10.85 15.36 -17.27
N VAL A 226 -9.54 15.15 -17.10
CA VAL A 226 -8.61 16.16 -16.59
C VAL A 226 -8.15 17.11 -17.71
N PHE A 227 -7.92 16.57 -18.90
CA PHE A 227 -7.40 17.30 -20.06
C PHE A 227 -8.48 17.67 -21.10
N ASP A 228 -9.76 17.67 -20.71
CA ASP A 228 -10.83 18.17 -21.57
C ASP A 228 -10.53 19.61 -22.01
N ASP A 229 -10.82 19.94 -23.27
CA ASP A 229 -10.43 21.16 -24.00
C ASP A 229 -11.10 22.45 -23.47
N HIS A 230 -11.69 22.41 -22.27
CA HIS A 230 -12.27 23.56 -21.65
C HIS A 230 -11.17 24.58 -21.26
N PRO A 231 -11.28 25.87 -21.69
CA PRO A 231 -10.27 26.89 -21.43
C PRO A 231 -9.96 27.13 -19.93
N ALA A 232 -10.90 26.76 -19.05
CA ALA A 232 -10.75 26.84 -17.61
C ALA A 232 -9.88 25.71 -17.02
N ASN A 233 -9.83 24.55 -17.67
CA ASN A 233 -9.06 23.38 -17.21
C ASN A 233 -7.60 23.44 -17.67
N GLN A 234 -7.29 24.15 -18.76
CA GLN A 234 -5.93 24.25 -19.30
C GLN A 234 -4.89 24.90 -18.36
N LYS A 235 -5.33 25.55 -17.27
CA LYS A 235 -4.44 26.17 -16.26
C LYS A 235 -4.64 25.66 -14.85
N GLU A 236 -5.65 24.82 -14.61
CA GLU A 236 -5.86 24.23 -13.29
C GLU A 236 -4.92 23.03 -13.17
N ILE A 237 -4.13 23.01 -12.10
CA ILE A 237 -3.14 21.96 -11.83
C ILE A 237 -3.36 21.30 -10.47
N ARG A 238 -4.35 21.78 -9.70
CA ARG A 238 -4.59 21.37 -8.32
C ARG A 238 -5.49 20.14 -8.30
N TYR A 239 -4.91 19.04 -8.76
CA TYR A 239 -5.47 17.71 -8.67
C TYR A 239 -4.45 16.79 -8.02
N CYS A 240 -4.91 15.71 -7.40
CA CYS A 240 -4.07 14.63 -6.93
C CYS A 240 -4.75 13.31 -7.27
N LEU A 241 -3.99 12.34 -7.79
CA LEU A 241 -4.47 10.99 -8.03
C LEU A 241 -3.62 10.04 -7.21
N MET A 242 -4.27 9.17 -6.43
CA MET A 242 -3.61 8.17 -5.62
C MET A 242 -4.18 6.78 -5.92
N GLY A 243 -3.32 5.77 -6.08
CA GLY A 243 -3.72 4.38 -6.18
C GLY A 243 -3.71 3.71 -4.80
N VAL A 244 -4.79 3.02 -4.45
CA VAL A 244 -4.83 2.09 -3.32
C VAL A 244 -4.32 0.75 -3.85
N VAL A 245 -3.20 0.26 -3.33
CA VAL A 245 -2.43 -0.87 -3.91
C VAL A 245 -2.01 -1.87 -2.82
N PRO A 246 -1.61 -3.10 -3.19
CA PRO A 246 -0.91 -3.99 -2.27
C PRO A 246 0.33 -3.31 -1.69
N CYS A 247 0.54 -3.43 -0.39
CA CYS A 247 1.66 -2.80 0.31
C CYS A 247 2.98 -3.51 -0.01
N PRO A 248 3.96 -2.87 -0.70
CA PRO A 248 5.21 -3.52 -1.05
C PRO A 248 6.01 -3.98 0.17
N LEU A 249 5.97 -3.21 1.26
CA LEU A 249 6.65 -3.59 2.51
C LEU A 249 6.06 -4.88 3.08
N TYR A 250 4.74 -4.97 3.16
CA TYR A 250 4.05 -6.15 3.69
C TYR A 250 4.33 -7.40 2.84
N GLU A 251 4.30 -7.26 1.51
CA GLU A 251 4.60 -8.37 0.60
C GLU A 251 6.06 -8.85 0.73
N ALA A 252 7.01 -7.91 0.80
CA ALA A 252 8.42 -8.23 0.97
C ALA A 252 8.69 -8.90 2.32
N GLU A 253 8.07 -8.44 3.41
CA GLU A 253 8.17 -9.08 4.73
C GLU A 253 7.55 -10.49 4.73
N CYS A 254 6.35 -10.67 4.17
CA CYS A 254 5.72 -11.98 4.04
C CYS A 254 6.59 -12.94 3.22
N ARG A 255 7.18 -12.46 2.12
CA ARG A 255 8.07 -13.25 1.26
C ARG A 255 9.36 -13.63 1.99
N LEU A 256 9.92 -12.70 2.76
CA LEU A 256 11.10 -12.93 3.58
C LEU A 256 10.85 -14.03 4.63
N ASP A 257 9.74 -13.96 5.35
CA ASP A 257 9.35 -14.96 6.35
C ASP A 257 9.13 -16.34 5.72
N GLN A 258 8.46 -16.40 4.57
CA GLN A 258 8.27 -17.64 3.82
C GLN A 258 9.59 -18.28 3.38
N LEU A 259 10.53 -17.49 2.86
CA LEU A 259 11.83 -17.99 2.44
C LEU A 259 12.68 -18.45 3.61
N GLN A 260 12.65 -17.73 4.74
CA GLN A 260 13.34 -18.15 5.97
C GLN A 260 12.82 -19.49 6.48
N LEU A 261 11.49 -19.67 6.50
CA LEU A 261 10.88 -20.95 6.87
C LEU A 261 11.30 -22.07 5.91
N LYS A 262 11.27 -21.81 4.59
CA LYS A 262 11.70 -22.79 3.59
C LYS A 262 13.17 -23.15 3.71
N LEU A 263 14.04 -22.19 3.97
CA LEU A 263 15.46 -22.42 4.20
C LEU A 263 15.66 -23.33 5.43
N GLN A 264 14.88 -23.12 6.49
CA GLN A 264 14.90 -23.98 7.68
C GLN A 264 14.42 -25.40 7.39
N LEU A 265 13.38 -25.58 6.57
CA LEU A 265 12.90 -26.90 6.16
C LEU A 265 13.94 -27.63 5.29
N LEU A 266 14.50 -26.95 4.28
CA LEU A 266 15.56 -27.50 3.43
C LEU A 266 16.79 -27.91 4.25
N TRP A 267 17.13 -27.12 5.27
CA TRP A 267 18.20 -27.45 6.20
C TRP A 267 17.91 -28.74 6.97
N GLN A 268 16.70 -28.90 7.52
CA GLN A 268 16.30 -30.11 8.26
C GLN A 268 16.31 -31.36 7.36
N ASP A 269 15.81 -31.24 6.13
CA ASP A 269 15.82 -32.33 5.15
C ASP A 269 17.27 -32.72 4.80
N LEU A 270 18.14 -31.73 4.61
CA LEU A 270 19.56 -31.92 4.29
C LEU A 270 20.33 -32.58 5.42
N GLU A 271 20.11 -32.15 6.67
CA GLU A 271 20.69 -32.80 7.85
C GLU A 271 20.24 -34.26 7.98
N THR A 272 18.94 -34.51 7.80
CA THR A 272 18.33 -35.84 7.92
C THR A 272 18.90 -36.80 6.88
N GLU A 273 18.96 -36.39 5.61
CA GLU A 273 19.50 -37.25 4.54
C GLU A 273 21.01 -37.42 4.67
N THR A 274 21.74 -36.40 5.14
CA THR A 274 23.18 -36.53 5.40
C THR A 274 23.46 -37.50 6.55
N ALA A 275 22.70 -37.44 7.64
CA ALA A 275 22.81 -38.37 8.76
C ALA A 275 22.50 -39.81 8.33
N ARG A 276 21.45 -40.00 7.52
CA ARG A 276 21.10 -41.29 6.92
C ARG A 276 22.22 -41.86 6.06
N LEU A 277 22.83 -41.02 5.23
CA LEU A 277 23.91 -41.44 4.34
C LEU A 277 25.22 -41.64 5.09
N THR A 278 25.47 -41.00 6.24
CA THR A 278 26.75 -41.03 6.98
C THR A 278 26.70 -41.60 8.41
N PRO A 279 26.08 -42.78 8.65
CA PRO A 279 25.75 -43.25 10.01
C PRO A 279 26.97 -43.59 10.90
N LYS A 280 28.13 -43.90 10.31
CA LYS A 280 29.36 -44.32 11.04
C LYS A 280 30.32 -43.19 11.42
N THR A 281 30.07 -41.96 10.99
CA THR A 281 30.94 -40.78 11.21
C THR A 281 30.30 -39.76 12.16
N ARG A 282 29.60 -40.24 13.21
CA ARG A 282 28.89 -39.38 14.19
C ARG A 282 29.76 -38.29 14.83
N SER A 283 31.07 -38.49 14.92
CA SER A 283 32.01 -37.50 15.47
C SER A 283 32.24 -36.29 14.57
N SER A 284 32.09 -36.40 13.24
CA SER A 284 32.25 -35.26 12.33
C SER A 284 30.95 -34.48 12.17
N THR A 285 29.80 -35.15 12.11
CA THR A 285 28.48 -34.48 12.00
C THR A 285 28.13 -33.66 13.25
N ALA A 286 28.53 -34.11 14.44
CA ALA A 286 28.37 -33.34 15.69
C ALA A 286 29.22 -32.07 15.77
N SER A 287 30.27 -31.93 14.94
CA SER A 287 31.07 -30.71 14.83
C SER A 287 30.55 -29.75 13.73
N ILE A 288 29.64 -30.23 12.88
CA ILE A 288 29.06 -29.48 11.75
C ILE A 288 27.69 -28.86 12.10
N SER A 289 27.06 -29.30 13.19
CA SER A 289 25.90 -28.65 13.82
C SER A 289 26.15 -27.22 14.33
N LYS A 290 27.34 -26.65 14.07
CA LYS A 290 27.73 -25.29 14.49
C LYS A 290 27.24 -24.17 13.55
N GLY A 291 26.35 -24.45 12.61
CA GLY A 291 25.67 -23.44 11.78
C GLY A 291 25.59 -23.78 10.29
N LEU A 292 24.56 -23.22 9.64
CA LEU A 292 24.18 -23.42 8.23
C LEU A 292 25.37 -23.36 7.26
N GLU A 293 26.08 -22.24 7.30
CA GLU A 293 27.19 -21.94 6.41
C GLU A 293 28.34 -22.96 6.52
N ARG A 294 28.66 -23.41 7.74
CA ARG A 294 29.73 -24.40 7.96
C ARG A 294 29.40 -25.76 7.35
N PHE A 295 28.13 -26.15 7.36
CA PHE A 295 27.72 -27.40 6.73
C PHE A 295 27.71 -27.32 5.22
N LEU A 296 27.23 -26.21 4.66
CA LEU A 296 27.29 -26.00 3.21
C LEU A 296 28.76 -26.02 2.74
N ASN A 297 29.66 -25.35 3.45
CA ASN A 297 31.10 -25.39 3.16
C ASN A 297 31.69 -26.81 3.29
N PHE A 298 31.23 -27.60 4.27
CA PHE A 298 31.63 -29.02 4.37
C PHE A 298 31.18 -29.83 3.15
N LEU A 299 29.96 -29.63 2.65
CA LEU A 299 29.43 -30.35 1.48
C LEU A 299 30.15 -30.00 0.17
N GLU A 300 30.75 -28.81 0.12
CA GLU A 300 31.54 -28.32 -1.02
C GLU A 300 33.04 -28.67 -0.89
N SER A 301 33.53 -28.96 0.31
CA SER A 301 34.94 -29.24 0.59
C SER A 301 35.45 -30.55 -0.05
N SER A 302 36.69 -30.61 -0.53
CA SER A 302 37.24 -31.84 -1.16
C SER A 302 37.20 -33.09 -0.28
N SER A 303 37.02 -32.94 1.04
CA SER A 303 36.88 -34.03 2.00
C SER A 303 35.46 -34.58 2.13
N THR A 304 34.45 -34.01 1.45
CA THR A 304 33.07 -34.53 1.48
C THR A 304 33.01 -35.95 0.91
N PRO A 305 32.38 -36.92 1.60
CA PRO A 305 32.15 -38.25 1.05
C PRO A 305 31.42 -38.23 -0.31
N LEU A 306 31.92 -39.01 -1.27
CA LEU A 306 31.35 -39.09 -2.64
C LEU A 306 29.84 -39.35 -2.69
N ARG A 307 29.31 -40.14 -1.74
CA ARG A 307 27.88 -40.42 -1.62
C ARG A 307 27.01 -39.18 -1.37
N LEU A 308 27.55 -38.14 -0.74
CA LEU A 308 26.85 -36.86 -0.53
C LEU A 308 26.95 -35.94 -1.76
N ARG A 309 27.96 -36.14 -2.60
CA ARG A 309 28.16 -35.39 -3.85
C ARG A 309 27.41 -35.99 -5.04
N ARG A 310 26.93 -37.22 -4.92
CA ARG A 310 26.25 -37.90 -6.02
C ARG A 310 24.86 -37.29 -6.24
N CYS A 311 24.72 -36.63 -7.38
CA CYS A 311 23.42 -36.17 -7.83
C CYS A 311 22.49 -37.35 -8.14
N THR A 312 21.28 -37.32 -7.60
CA THR A 312 20.20 -38.30 -7.89
C THR A 312 19.21 -37.76 -8.92
N CYS A 313 19.20 -36.45 -9.12
CA CYS A 313 18.62 -35.78 -10.27
C CYS A 313 19.47 -36.14 -11.50
N LYS A 314 18.88 -36.47 -12.65
CA LYS A 314 19.63 -36.81 -13.88
C LYS A 314 20.37 -35.56 -14.44
N GLU A 315 20.64 -35.48 -15.76
CA GLU A 315 21.37 -34.36 -16.39
C GLU A 315 20.77 -32.95 -16.18
N SER A 316 19.58 -32.83 -15.57
CA SER A 316 18.84 -31.59 -15.33
C SER A 316 18.90 -31.07 -13.87
N CYS A 317 19.99 -31.35 -13.14
CA CYS A 317 20.09 -30.86 -11.75
C CYS A 317 20.30 -29.34 -11.70
N LEU A 318 19.66 -28.69 -10.73
CA LEU A 318 19.84 -27.27 -10.44
C LEU A 318 21.30 -27.02 -10.05
N LYS A 319 21.93 -26.03 -10.68
CA LYS A 319 23.30 -25.61 -10.38
C LYS A 319 23.29 -24.56 -9.28
N SER A 320 24.30 -24.58 -8.41
CA SER A 320 24.47 -23.53 -7.39
C SER A 320 24.87 -22.19 -8.05
N PRO A 321 24.45 -21.04 -7.49
CA PRO A 321 24.90 -19.74 -7.96
C PRO A 321 26.43 -19.58 -7.76
N SER A 322 27.10 -18.89 -8.68
CA SER A 322 28.53 -18.60 -8.59
C SER A 322 28.83 -17.63 -7.44
N VAL A 323 29.73 -18.01 -6.53
CA VAL A 323 30.12 -17.27 -5.30
C VAL A 323 30.79 -15.91 -5.58
N THR A 324 31.19 -15.62 -6.82
CA THR A 324 31.81 -14.34 -7.19
C THR A 324 30.76 -13.24 -7.37
N GLY A 325 30.64 -12.38 -6.35
CA GLY A 325 30.16 -10.99 -6.41
C GLY A 325 28.81 -10.77 -7.08
N LEU A 326 27.79 -10.50 -6.26
CA LEU A 326 26.46 -10.05 -6.66
C LEU A 326 26.52 -8.57 -7.10
N ASP A 327 27.24 -8.27 -8.19
CA ASP A 327 27.15 -6.95 -8.84
C ASP A 327 26.05 -7.00 -9.92
N ALA A 328 25.03 -6.18 -9.69
CA ALA A 328 23.69 -6.29 -10.29
C ALA A 328 23.56 -5.81 -11.76
N SER A 329 24.62 -5.76 -12.57
CA SER A 329 24.51 -5.16 -13.92
C SER A 329 25.01 -6.01 -15.10
N SER A 330 25.53 -7.22 -14.91
CA SER A 330 26.23 -7.92 -16.02
C SER A 330 26.01 -9.43 -16.20
N ARG A 331 24.92 -10.05 -15.70
CA ARG A 331 24.72 -11.52 -15.85
C ARG A 331 23.31 -11.96 -16.25
N GLN A 332 22.81 -11.54 -17.40
CA GLN A 332 21.39 -11.73 -17.76
C GLN A 332 21.01 -12.95 -18.62
N GLU A 333 21.93 -13.83 -19.05
CA GLU A 333 21.52 -14.90 -20.01
C GLU A 333 21.62 -16.36 -19.51
N GLU A 334 22.63 -16.78 -18.74
CA GLU A 334 22.73 -18.19 -18.26
C GLU A 334 22.26 -18.41 -16.80
N VAL A 335 22.17 -17.35 -16.00
CA VAL A 335 21.73 -17.41 -14.59
C VAL A 335 20.20 -17.38 -14.46
N THR A 336 19.48 -17.10 -15.54
CA THR A 336 18.03 -16.86 -15.51
C THR A 336 17.20 -18.14 -15.39
N LEU A 337 17.51 -19.23 -16.13
CA LEU A 337 16.67 -20.43 -16.11
C LEU A 337 16.76 -21.19 -14.77
N ASP A 338 17.98 -21.42 -14.27
CA ASP A 338 18.16 -22.06 -12.95
C ASP A 338 17.57 -21.19 -11.83
N TYR A 339 17.77 -19.86 -11.88
CA TYR A 339 17.13 -18.94 -10.93
C TYR A 339 15.60 -19.01 -11.02
N GLN A 340 15.01 -19.00 -12.23
CA GLN A 340 13.56 -19.12 -12.43
C GLN A 340 13.02 -20.44 -11.87
N VAL A 341 13.70 -21.56 -12.13
CA VAL A 341 13.33 -22.87 -11.58
C VAL A 341 13.42 -22.85 -10.05
N ALA A 342 14.51 -22.32 -9.49
CA ALA A 342 14.68 -22.20 -8.05
C ALA A 342 13.60 -21.33 -7.42
N MET A 343 13.30 -20.18 -7.99
CA MET A 343 12.26 -19.27 -7.49
C MET A 343 10.87 -19.87 -7.62
N ALA A 344 10.58 -20.64 -8.67
CA ALA A 344 9.31 -21.36 -8.80
C ALA A 344 9.16 -22.41 -7.68
N GLU A 345 10.19 -23.21 -7.41
CA GLU A 345 10.17 -24.20 -6.31
C GLU A 345 10.09 -23.54 -4.93
N LEU A 346 10.85 -22.45 -4.73
CA LEU A 346 10.82 -21.64 -3.51
C LEU A 346 9.53 -20.80 -3.38
N SER A 347 8.66 -20.77 -4.38
CA SER A 347 7.34 -20.15 -4.31
C SER A 347 6.21 -21.18 -4.15
N ALA A 348 6.43 -22.44 -4.54
CA ALA A 348 5.45 -23.51 -4.39
C ALA A 348 5.04 -23.75 -2.92
N PRO A 349 3.77 -24.08 -2.61
CA PRO A 349 3.33 -24.30 -1.22
C PRO A 349 4.08 -25.44 -0.52
N ILE A 350 4.50 -26.45 -1.29
CA ILE A 350 5.20 -27.63 -0.82
C ILE A 350 6.56 -27.67 -1.54
N LEU A 351 7.65 -27.84 -0.77
CA LEU A 351 8.97 -28.04 -1.34
C LEU A 351 9.02 -29.39 -2.08
N PRO A 352 9.66 -29.47 -3.25
CA PRO A 352 9.74 -30.72 -3.99
C PRO A 352 10.58 -31.75 -3.21
N SER A 353 9.93 -32.80 -2.73
CA SER A 353 10.60 -34.03 -2.28
C SER A 353 10.53 -35.05 -3.40
N THR A 354 11.63 -35.78 -3.66
CA THR A 354 11.60 -36.82 -4.70
C THR A 354 10.84 -38.05 -4.20
N GLU A 355 10.22 -38.79 -5.13
CA GLU A 355 9.48 -40.03 -4.85
C GLU A 355 10.23 -40.94 -3.86
N GLY A 356 9.58 -41.27 -2.75
CA GLY A 356 10.14 -42.11 -1.69
C GLY A 356 10.91 -41.38 -0.58
N GLY A 357 10.70 -40.06 -0.41
CA GLY A 357 11.21 -39.29 0.74
C GLY A 357 12.73 -39.11 0.74
N LYS A 358 13.35 -39.20 -0.44
CA LYS A 358 14.78 -38.90 -0.64
C LYS A 358 14.91 -37.50 -1.21
N ILE A 359 15.97 -36.79 -0.83
CA ILE A 359 16.32 -35.51 -1.45
C ILE A 359 17.61 -35.66 -2.26
N CYS A 360 17.74 -34.81 -3.28
CA CYS A 360 18.95 -34.68 -4.07
C CYS A 360 19.83 -33.63 -3.38
N ILE A 361 20.89 -34.07 -2.67
CA ILE A 361 21.75 -33.19 -1.86
C ILE A 361 22.28 -32.00 -2.68
N PRO A 362 22.88 -32.18 -3.88
CA PRO A 362 23.35 -31.05 -4.68
C PRO A 362 22.24 -30.06 -5.06
N ARG A 363 21.05 -30.54 -5.43
CA ARG A 363 19.89 -29.68 -5.73
C ARG A 363 19.43 -28.90 -4.49
N THR A 364 19.36 -29.57 -3.35
CA THR A 364 18.91 -28.98 -2.08
C THR A 364 19.87 -27.88 -1.65
N VAL A 365 21.18 -28.14 -1.74
CA VAL A 365 22.22 -27.12 -1.51
C VAL A 365 22.06 -25.95 -2.49
N ALA A 366 21.86 -26.20 -3.78
CA ALA A 366 21.64 -25.12 -4.76
C ALA A 366 20.40 -24.28 -4.42
N LEU A 367 19.26 -24.90 -4.10
CA LEU A 367 18.04 -24.21 -3.66
C LEU A 367 18.27 -23.36 -2.41
N MET A 368 19.02 -23.89 -1.43
CA MET A 368 19.36 -23.15 -0.22
C MET A 368 20.23 -21.93 -0.54
N ARG A 369 21.21 -22.03 -1.44
CA ARG A 369 22.01 -20.88 -1.89
C ARG A 369 21.18 -19.82 -2.60
N TYR A 370 20.25 -20.23 -3.46
CA TYR A 370 19.31 -19.29 -4.09
C TYR A 370 18.40 -18.63 -3.05
N ALA A 371 17.92 -19.38 -2.06
CA ALA A 371 17.13 -18.82 -0.97
C ALA A 371 17.95 -17.84 -0.11
N GLU A 372 19.19 -18.17 0.25
CA GLU A 372 20.10 -17.27 0.98
C GLU A 372 20.33 -15.95 0.22
N ALA A 373 20.59 -16.02 -1.08
CA ALA A 373 20.80 -14.85 -1.93
C ALA A 373 19.54 -13.97 -2.04
N GLU A 374 18.38 -14.60 -2.24
CA GLU A 374 17.09 -13.90 -2.33
C GLU A 374 16.69 -13.27 -0.98
N ILE A 375 16.91 -13.97 0.14
CA ILE A 375 16.70 -13.44 1.49
C ILE A 375 17.53 -12.18 1.73
N GLU A 376 18.79 -12.18 1.30
CA GLU A 376 19.68 -11.02 1.49
C GLU A 376 19.25 -9.82 0.63
N SER A 377 18.84 -10.07 -0.61
CA SER A 377 18.25 -9.04 -1.48
C SER A 377 16.96 -8.45 -0.87
N LEU A 378 16.05 -9.31 -0.41
CA LEU A 378 14.81 -8.90 0.24
C LEU A 378 15.04 -8.13 1.54
N ARG A 379 16.04 -8.49 2.35
CA ARG A 379 16.39 -7.74 3.57
C ARG A 379 16.76 -6.29 3.27
N SER A 380 17.52 -6.09 2.20
CA SER A 380 17.90 -4.75 1.75
C SER A 380 16.69 -3.96 1.27
N SER A 381 15.82 -4.58 0.45
CA SER A 381 14.56 -3.97 -0.01
C SER A 381 13.60 -3.64 1.15
N VAL A 382 13.43 -4.57 2.11
CA VAL A 382 12.62 -4.36 3.33
C VAL A 382 13.17 -3.20 4.16
N ALA A 383 14.50 -3.08 4.30
CA ALA A 383 15.11 -1.98 5.04
C ALA A 383 14.79 -0.62 4.41
N GLU A 384 14.89 -0.51 3.08
CA GLU A 384 14.54 0.71 2.33
C GLU A 384 13.04 1.05 2.47
N LEU A 385 12.17 0.05 2.30
CA LEU A 385 10.72 0.23 2.43
C LEU A 385 10.31 0.60 3.85
N ARG A 386 10.96 0.05 4.88
CA ARG A 386 10.77 0.45 6.28
C ARG A 386 11.23 1.89 6.52
N GLN A 387 12.34 2.31 5.93
CA GLN A 387 12.79 3.69 6.01
C GLN A 387 11.77 4.65 5.39
N ARG A 388 11.23 4.32 4.21
CA ARG A 388 10.15 5.09 3.57
C ARG A 388 8.89 5.15 4.45
N ARG A 389 8.47 4.02 5.04
CA ARG A 389 7.34 3.98 5.98
C ARG A 389 7.59 4.83 7.23
N ASN A 390 8.81 4.80 7.77
CA ASN A 390 9.21 5.62 8.90
C ASN A 390 9.21 7.12 8.57
N GLN A 391 9.56 7.48 7.33
CA GLN A 391 9.46 8.86 6.87
C GLN A 391 8.00 9.36 6.91
N TYR A 392 7.03 8.53 6.51
CA TYR A 392 5.60 8.87 6.65
C TYR A 392 5.18 9.10 8.11
N VAL A 393 5.71 8.31 9.04
CA VAL A 393 5.44 8.51 10.48
C VAL A 393 6.01 9.85 10.95
N ILE A 394 7.26 10.15 10.62
CA ILE A 394 7.91 11.43 10.98
C ILE A 394 7.15 12.62 10.38
N ASP A 395 6.73 12.52 9.12
CA ASP A 395 5.98 13.59 8.45
C ASP A 395 4.60 13.76 9.08
N ASN A 396 3.94 12.68 9.50
CA ASN A 396 2.72 12.75 10.28
C ASN A 396 2.93 13.39 11.65
N GLU A 397 3.98 13.02 12.40
CA GLU A 397 4.31 13.64 13.68
C GLU A 397 4.53 15.14 13.56
N ARG A 398 5.22 15.59 12.49
CA ARG A 398 5.40 17.01 12.17
C ARG A 398 4.07 17.68 11.83
N ARG A 399 3.23 17.05 11.00
CA ARG A 399 1.93 17.58 10.57
C ARG A 399 1.00 17.87 11.74
N ILE A 400 0.96 16.98 12.73
CA ILE A 400 0.05 17.08 13.88
C ILE A 400 0.65 17.88 15.05
N HIS A 401 1.91 18.30 14.97
CA HIS A 401 2.59 18.98 16.06
C HIS A 401 2.09 20.42 16.25
N ASN A 402 1.79 20.79 17.50
CA ASN A 402 1.55 22.19 17.85
C ASN A 402 2.87 22.97 17.98
N TYR A 403 3.25 23.69 16.93
CA TYR A 403 4.44 24.53 16.92
C TYR A 403 4.30 25.85 17.69
N GLU A 404 3.12 26.24 18.16
CA GLU A 404 2.90 27.54 18.84
C GLU A 404 3.82 27.74 20.06
N PRO A 405 3.96 26.80 21.01
CA PRO A 405 4.85 26.97 22.16
C PRO A 405 6.32 27.10 21.75
N PHE A 406 6.74 26.35 20.72
CA PHE A 406 8.09 26.41 20.18
C PHE A 406 8.37 27.78 19.55
N ILE A 407 7.49 28.25 18.66
CA ILE A 407 7.63 29.54 17.97
C ILE A 407 7.66 30.69 18.99
N ARG A 408 6.74 30.70 19.96
CA ARG A 408 6.71 31.72 21.01
C ARG A 408 8.03 31.77 21.78
N THR A 409 8.53 30.61 22.20
CA THR A 409 9.80 30.51 22.95
C THR A 409 10.98 30.96 22.10
N PHE A 410 11.04 30.52 20.84
CA PHE A 410 12.09 30.89 19.89
C PHE A 410 12.15 32.40 19.67
N LEU A 411 11.00 33.04 19.40
CA LEU A 411 10.90 34.49 19.23
C LEU A 411 11.30 35.25 20.49
N SER A 412 10.86 34.81 21.68
CA SER A 412 11.28 35.42 22.95
C SER A 412 12.80 35.37 23.14
N ARG A 413 13.44 34.25 22.77
CA ARG A 413 14.91 34.11 22.85
C ARG A 413 15.65 35.01 21.86
N LEU A 414 15.12 35.22 20.66
CA LEU A 414 15.71 36.17 19.70
C LEU A 414 15.70 37.61 20.24
N VAL A 415 14.58 38.04 20.81
CA VAL A 415 14.46 39.36 21.43
C VAL A 415 15.44 39.54 22.60
N ASP A 416 15.63 38.51 23.43
CA ASP A 416 16.62 38.51 24.50
C ASP A 416 18.06 38.68 23.99
N LEU A 417 18.39 38.03 22.86
CA LEU A 417 19.72 38.09 22.25
C LEU A 417 20.01 39.47 21.62
N GLU A 418 19.04 40.06 20.93
CA GLU A 418 19.16 41.42 20.40
C GLU A 418 19.28 42.46 21.51
N SER A 419 18.49 42.32 22.58
CA SER A 419 18.55 43.19 23.76
C SER A 419 19.90 43.15 24.49
N LYS A 420 20.63 42.03 24.39
CA LYS A 420 21.99 41.89 24.92
C LYS A 420 23.05 42.47 23.98
N ARG A 421 22.85 42.36 22.66
CA ARG A 421 23.74 42.96 21.65
C ARG A 421 23.68 44.49 21.62
N GLY A 422 22.52 45.09 21.85
CA GLY A 422 22.35 46.55 21.91
C GLY A 422 22.85 47.23 23.20
N ARG A 423 23.36 46.47 24.18
CA ARG A 423 23.94 46.98 25.44
C ARG A 423 25.48 46.90 25.47
N CYS A 424 26.12 46.46 24.39
CA CYS A 424 27.57 46.42 24.25
C CYS A 424 28.09 47.59 23.42
#